data_AF-A0A7V7Z6M0-F1
#
_entry.id   AF-A0A7V7Z6M0-F1
#
_cell.length_a   1.000
_cell.length_b   1.000
_cell.length_c   1.000
_cell.angle_alpha   90.00
_cell.angle_beta   90.00
_cell.angle_gamma   90.00
#
_symmetry.space_group_name_H-M   'P 1'
#
loop_
_entity.id
_entity.type
_entity.pdbx_description
1 polymer ?
#
loop_
_entity_poly.entity_id
_entity_poly.type
_entity_poly.pdbx_seq_one_letter_code
_entity_poly.pdbx_strand_id
1 'polypeptide(L)'
;MGKRRFKTEADIERFVKQGYGQGEGSSYKPWLRVQDIPSLGRSRKAPGIKSGRMHHFFSDLEFRYFLLLEFSDLVVDIREQYPLFATSKARDIAAEMGIQYPVFVGTQLPFVLTSDFVVTLQEPGQKKRLAIRTCKYEKDLVDPNSGLWTIDKLDLERAIWAESAITDWKIVTEKVGNQILFDNLEWLHRRYVSRQLSHKAVLECVGLSFPQRVTRRDAGQVWTAD
;
A
#
# COMPACT_ATOMS: atom_id res chain seq x y z
N MET A 1 15.67 -0.48 16.41
CA MET A 1 15.78 0.75 15.57
C MET A 1 14.83 1.79 16.13
N GLY A 2 15.31 3.02 16.35
CA GLY A 2 14.48 4.13 16.87
C GLY A 2 13.46 4.65 15.85
N LYS A 3 12.50 5.45 16.33
CA LYS A 3 11.51 6.14 15.48
C LYS A 3 12.20 7.01 14.43
N ARG A 4 11.73 6.96 13.18
CA ARG A 4 12.21 7.88 12.14
C ARG A 4 11.84 9.31 12.47
N ARG A 5 12.78 10.21 12.24
CA ARG A 5 12.57 11.65 12.30
C ARG A 5 13.21 12.24 11.05
N PHE A 6 12.44 13.06 10.33
CA PHE A 6 12.90 13.77 9.15
C PHE A 6 13.06 15.23 9.53
N LYS A 7 14.30 15.72 9.57
CA LYS A 7 14.62 17.13 9.85
C LYS A 7 15.26 17.82 8.66
N THR A 8 15.94 17.05 7.82
CA THR A 8 16.70 17.54 6.67
C THR A 8 16.43 16.68 5.43
N GLU A 9 16.72 17.19 4.25
CA GLU A 9 16.68 16.41 2.99
C GLU A 9 17.59 15.18 3.05
N ALA A 10 18.75 15.29 3.69
CA ALA A 10 19.67 14.17 3.89
C ALA A 10 19.04 13.00 4.67
N ASP A 11 18.08 13.27 5.58
CA ASP A 11 17.34 12.21 6.24
C ASP A 11 16.45 11.43 5.26
N ILE A 12 15.74 12.14 4.37
CA ILE A 12 14.90 11.54 3.32
C ILE A 12 15.78 10.72 2.38
N GLU A 13 16.86 11.31 1.85
CA GLU A 13 17.79 10.65 0.93
C GLU A 13 18.39 9.38 1.53
N ARG A 14 18.73 9.38 2.82
CA ARG A 14 19.24 8.19 3.51
C ARG A 14 18.24 7.04 3.43
N PHE A 15 16.95 7.29 3.62
CA PHE A 15 15.92 6.25 3.53
C PHE A 15 15.64 5.84 2.08
N VAL A 16 15.68 6.77 1.14
CA VAL A 16 15.62 6.44 -0.30
C VAL A 16 16.77 5.52 -0.68
N LYS A 17 18.01 5.80 -0.26
CA LYS A 17 19.19 4.93 -0.50
C LYS A 17 19.06 3.55 0.15
N GLN A 18 18.26 3.41 1.20
CA GLN A 18 17.94 2.11 1.83
C GLN A 18 16.81 1.35 1.11
N GLY A 19 16.25 1.92 0.04
CA GLY A 19 15.20 1.32 -0.80
C GLY A 19 13.77 1.55 -0.30
N TYR A 20 13.53 2.48 0.64
CA TYR A 20 12.17 2.81 1.05
C TYR A 20 11.41 3.52 -0.08
N GLY A 21 10.18 3.08 -0.33
CA GLY A 21 9.37 3.48 -1.48
C GLY A 21 9.71 2.79 -2.80
N GLN A 22 10.67 1.86 -2.81
CA GLN A 22 11.17 1.21 -4.02
C GLN A 22 10.91 -0.29 -3.98
N GLY A 23 10.93 -0.92 -5.17
CA GLY A 23 10.71 -2.34 -5.36
C GLY A 23 9.24 -2.69 -5.69
N GLU A 24 9.02 -3.98 -5.91
CA GLU A 24 7.71 -4.57 -6.20
C GLU A 24 7.58 -5.93 -5.47
N GLY A 25 6.34 -6.35 -5.19
CA GLY A 25 6.07 -7.62 -4.53
C GLY A 25 6.82 -7.77 -3.20
N SER A 26 7.63 -8.83 -3.10
CA SER A 26 8.42 -9.15 -1.90
C SER A 26 9.55 -8.17 -1.60
N SER A 27 10.03 -7.44 -2.62
CA SER A 27 11.15 -6.51 -2.49
C SER A 27 10.72 -5.09 -2.08
N TYR A 28 9.42 -4.77 -2.21
CA TYR A 28 8.92 -3.44 -1.89
C TYR A 28 9.04 -3.11 -0.40
N LYS A 29 9.52 -1.91 -0.09
CA LYS A 29 9.60 -1.39 1.28
C LYS A 29 8.68 -0.16 1.44
N PRO A 30 7.62 -0.22 2.27
CA PRO A 30 6.71 0.91 2.46
C PRO A 30 7.45 2.11 3.07
N TRP A 31 7.09 3.33 2.64
CA TRP A 31 7.74 4.54 3.15
C TRP A 31 7.54 4.71 4.65
N LEU A 32 6.31 4.45 5.11
CA LEU A 32 5.93 4.51 6.51
C LEU A 32 5.71 3.10 7.06
N ARG A 33 6.21 2.84 8.27
CA ARG A 33 5.99 1.59 8.99
C ARG A 33 5.33 1.86 10.32
N VAL A 34 4.60 0.88 10.83
CA VAL A 34 3.97 0.89 12.17
C VAL A 34 4.88 1.44 13.28
N GLN A 35 6.17 1.09 13.30
CA GLN A 35 7.10 1.58 14.33
C GLN A 35 7.55 3.05 14.15
N ASP A 36 7.29 3.66 13.00
CA ASP A 36 7.75 5.00 12.67
C ASP A 36 6.74 6.08 13.12
N ILE A 37 5.46 5.72 13.32
CA ILE A 37 4.37 6.65 13.62
C ILE A 37 3.81 6.39 15.04
N PRO A 38 3.52 7.43 15.86
CA PRO A 38 2.76 7.26 17.09
C PRO A 38 1.35 6.72 16.76
N SER A 39 0.92 5.67 17.46
CA SER A 39 -0.42 5.11 17.26
C SER A 39 -1.48 6.11 17.73
N LEU A 40 -2.19 6.76 16.81
CA LEU A 40 -3.43 7.49 17.10
C LEU A 40 -4.65 6.54 17.20
N GLY A 41 -4.49 5.30 16.70
CA GLY A 41 -5.48 4.23 16.72
C GLY A 41 -4.81 2.87 16.58
N ARG A 42 -5.56 1.85 16.14
CA ARG A 42 -5.05 0.47 16.01
C ARG A 42 -4.22 0.31 14.74
N SER A 43 -2.90 0.34 14.89
CA SER A 43 -1.95 -0.07 13.85
C SER A 43 -1.75 -1.58 13.83
N ARG A 44 -1.47 -2.16 12.67
CA ARG A 44 -1.28 -3.62 12.50
C ARG A 44 -0.18 -3.93 11.49
N LYS A 45 0.44 -5.09 11.65
CA LYS A 45 1.27 -5.72 10.61
C LYS A 45 0.58 -7.00 10.18
N ALA A 46 0.52 -7.27 8.88
CA ALA A 46 -0.01 -8.53 8.37
C ALA A 46 0.87 -9.08 7.23
N PRO A 47 1.08 -10.40 7.15
CA PRO A 47 1.78 -10.99 6.02
C PRO A 47 0.93 -10.92 4.75
N GLY A 48 1.55 -10.61 3.61
CA GLY A 48 0.94 -10.67 2.29
C GLY A 48 1.11 -12.04 1.68
N ILE A 49 -0.01 -12.68 1.33
CA ILE A 49 -0.08 -13.95 0.61
C ILE A 49 0.40 -13.76 -0.82
N LYS A 50 0.05 -12.63 -1.46
CA LYS A 50 0.50 -12.31 -2.84
C LYS A 50 1.95 -11.84 -2.87
N SER A 51 2.32 -10.94 -1.97
CA SER A 51 3.61 -10.26 -1.98
C SER A 51 4.72 -11.06 -1.27
N GLY A 52 4.38 -11.96 -0.35
CA GLY A 52 5.35 -12.71 0.46
C GLY A 52 6.11 -11.85 1.47
N ARG A 53 5.65 -10.62 1.77
CA ARG A 53 6.27 -9.71 2.76
C ARG A 53 5.29 -9.28 3.84
N MET A 54 5.82 -8.67 4.90
CA MET A 54 4.99 -8.02 5.92
C MET A 54 4.52 -6.65 5.42
N HIS A 55 3.21 -6.42 5.45
CA HIS A 55 2.58 -5.13 5.21
C HIS A 55 2.35 -4.36 6.52
N HIS A 56 2.26 -3.04 6.41
CA HIS A 56 2.10 -2.13 7.54
C HIS A 56 0.84 -1.26 7.38
N PHE A 57 -0.06 -1.32 8.36
CA PHE A 57 -1.33 -0.57 8.35
C PHE A 57 -1.46 0.30 9.59
N PHE A 58 -2.03 1.49 9.41
CA PHE A 58 -2.22 2.49 10.45
C PHE A 58 -3.67 2.63 10.89
N SER A 59 -4.60 1.95 10.21
CA SER A 59 -6.00 1.88 10.56
C SER A 59 -6.62 0.50 10.29
N ASP A 60 -7.76 0.23 10.91
CA ASP A 60 -8.54 -0.97 10.62
C ASP A 60 -9.13 -0.93 9.20
N LEU A 61 -9.48 0.26 8.69
CA LEU A 61 -9.97 0.43 7.33
C LEU A 61 -8.91 0.02 6.30
N GLU A 62 -7.65 0.46 6.48
CA GLU A 62 -6.55 0.02 5.61
C GLU A 62 -6.38 -1.50 5.64
N PHE A 63 -6.38 -2.12 6.83
CA PHE A 63 -6.24 -3.57 6.94
C PHE A 63 -7.40 -4.31 6.27
N ARG A 64 -8.63 -3.83 6.44
CA ARG A 64 -9.82 -4.39 5.78
C ARG A 64 -9.75 -4.27 4.26
N TYR A 65 -9.31 -3.11 3.76
CA TYR A 65 -9.14 -2.91 2.33
C TYR A 65 -8.05 -3.81 1.76
N PHE A 66 -6.93 -3.96 2.47
CA PHE A 66 -5.87 -4.91 2.12
C PHE A 66 -6.40 -6.34 1.98
N LEU A 67 -7.28 -6.80 2.87
CA LEU A 67 -7.88 -8.14 2.74
C LEU A 67 -8.68 -8.29 1.44
N LEU A 68 -9.43 -7.26 1.02
CA LEU A 68 -10.13 -7.30 -0.27
C LEU A 68 -9.15 -7.41 -1.44
N LEU A 69 -8.03 -6.68 -1.39
CA LEU A 69 -6.98 -6.75 -2.40
C LEU A 69 -6.31 -8.13 -2.45
N GLU A 70 -6.02 -8.71 -1.29
CA GLU A 70 -5.37 -10.02 -1.16
C GLU A 70 -6.20 -11.18 -1.74
N PHE A 71 -7.52 -11.08 -1.69
CA PHE A 71 -8.42 -12.11 -2.22
C PHE A 71 -8.99 -11.79 -3.62
N SER A 72 -8.59 -10.67 -4.23
CA SER A 72 -8.94 -10.36 -5.62
C SER A 72 -7.99 -11.03 -6.60
N ASP A 73 -8.51 -11.76 -7.58
CA ASP A 73 -7.70 -12.39 -8.63
C ASP A 73 -7.08 -11.39 -9.62
N LEU A 74 -7.65 -10.18 -9.70
CA LEU A 74 -7.14 -9.12 -10.57
C LEU A 74 -5.91 -8.42 -9.99
N VAL A 75 -5.68 -8.53 -8.68
CA VAL A 75 -4.57 -7.86 -8.00
C VAL A 75 -3.32 -8.74 -8.05
N VAL A 76 -2.24 -8.18 -8.59
CA VAL A 76 -0.94 -8.87 -8.72
C VAL A 76 0.15 -8.29 -7.82
N ASP A 77 0.06 -7.02 -7.45
CA ASP A 77 0.96 -6.40 -6.47
C ASP A 77 0.22 -5.36 -5.63
N ILE A 78 0.65 -5.21 -4.38
CA ILE A 78 0.08 -4.29 -3.40
C ILE A 78 1.25 -3.55 -2.75
N ARG A 79 1.32 -2.24 -2.95
CA ARG A 79 2.34 -1.38 -2.34
C ARG A 79 1.65 -0.36 -1.44
N GLU A 80 1.64 -0.64 -0.15
CA GLU A 80 1.08 0.28 0.84
C GLU A 80 2.04 1.42 1.17
N GLN A 81 1.48 2.53 1.65
CA GLN A 81 2.24 3.68 2.18
C GLN A 81 3.30 4.15 1.17
N TYR A 82 2.86 4.34 -0.06
CA TYR A 82 3.71 4.64 -1.21
C TYR A 82 4.08 6.11 -1.23
N PRO A 83 5.37 6.48 -1.27
CA PRO A 83 5.78 7.86 -1.14
C PRO A 83 5.53 8.66 -2.41
N LEU A 84 5.00 9.87 -2.22
CA LEU A 84 4.95 10.95 -3.17
C LEU A 84 5.91 12.05 -2.69
N PHE A 85 7.09 12.09 -3.31
CA PHE A 85 8.12 13.07 -2.93
C PHE A 85 7.74 14.49 -3.35
N ALA A 86 8.16 15.47 -2.55
CA ALA A 86 7.94 16.89 -2.75
C ALA A 86 8.81 17.47 -3.88
N THR A 87 8.67 16.92 -5.08
CA THR A 87 9.33 17.42 -6.30
C THR A 87 8.94 18.87 -6.59
N SER A 88 9.69 19.55 -7.46
CA SER A 88 9.29 20.89 -7.95
C SER A 88 7.87 20.85 -8.48
N LYS A 89 7.57 19.91 -9.39
CA LYS A 89 6.23 19.70 -9.94
C LYS A 89 5.15 19.54 -8.89
N ALA A 90 5.36 18.71 -7.86
CA ALA A 90 4.37 18.50 -6.80
C ALA A 90 4.10 19.79 -5.99
N ARG A 91 5.12 20.63 -5.82
CA ARG A 91 4.97 21.94 -5.16
C ARG A 91 4.31 22.97 -6.05
N ASP A 92 4.62 22.94 -7.35
CA ASP A 92 3.98 23.81 -8.35
C ASP A 92 2.48 23.50 -8.45
N ILE A 93 2.10 22.21 -8.50
CA ILE A 93 0.70 21.76 -8.45
C ILE A 93 0.00 22.29 -7.19
N ALA A 94 0.63 22.17 -6.02
CA ALA A 94 0.02 22.69 -4.78
C ALA A 94 -0.18 24.21 -4.84
N ALA A 95 0.79 24.96 -5.37
CA ALA A 95 0.69 26.40 -5.53
C ALA A 95 -0.41 26.80 -6.52
N GLU A 96 -0.54 26.10 -7.65
CA GLU A 96 -1.61 26.31 -8.64
C GLU A 96 -3.00 26.04 -8.05
N MET A 97 -3.10 25.08 -7.14
CA MET A 97 -4.35 24.76 -6.42
C MET A 97 -4.62 25.71 -5.23
N GLY A 98 -3.71 26.64 -4.91
CA GLY A 98 -3.82 27.51 -3.74
C GLY A 98 -3.62 26.78 -2.41
N ILE A 99 -3.03 25.59 -2.42
CA ILE A 99 -2.80 24.75 -1.24
C ILE A 99 -1.38 24.96 -0.73
N GLN A 100 -1.23 25.27 0.56
CA GLN A 100 0.09 25.29 1.18
C GLN A 100 0.65 23.87 1.26
N TYR A 101 1.77 23.63 0.58
CA TYR A 101 2.42 22.30 0.60
C TYR A 101 2.81 21.93 2.05
N PRO A 102 2.44 20.72 2.52
CA PRO A 102 2.70 20.32 3.91
C PRO A 102 4.20 20.21 4.20
N VAL A 103 4.59 20.51 5.43
CA VAL A 103 5.97 20.37 5.93
C VAL A 103 6.01 19.45 7.15
N PHE A 104 7.16 18.84 7.43
CA PHE A 104 7.34 18.08 8.67
C PHE A 104 7.24 19.01 9.89
N VAL A 105 6.48 18.58 10.90
CA VAL A 105 6.20 19.38 12.11
C VAL A 105 7.51 19.84 12.78
N GLY A 106 7.59 21.14 13.06
CA GLY A 106 8.78 21.76 13.68
C GLY A 106 9.97 21.93 12.74
N THR A 107 9.75 21.88 11.42
CA THR A 107 10.77 22.07 10.39
C THR A 107 10.23 22.91 9.22
N GLN A 108 11.09 23.26 8.28
CA GLN A 108 10.72 23.81 6.96
C GLN A 108 10.86 22.77 5.83
N LEU A 109 11.09 21.50 6.19
CA LEU A 109 11.31 20.42 5.23
C LEU A 109 9.96 20.01 4.62
N PRO A 110 9.79 20.08 3.28
CA PRO A 110 8.59 19.59 2.61
C PRO A 110 8.28 18.14 2.98
N PHE A 111 7.01 17.88 3.27
CA PHE A 111 6.56 16.57 3.73
C PHE A 111 6.49 15.58 2.56
N VAL A 112 6.97 14.35 2.78
CA VAL A 112 6.76 13.27 1.81
C VAL A 112 5.36 12.73 2.02
N LEU A 113 4.44 13.08 1.11
CA LEU A 113 3.08 12.55 1.08
C LEU A 113 3.11 11.03 0.86
N THR A 114 2.04 10.34 1.24
CA THR A 114 1.90 8.91 0.99
C THR A 114 0.50 8.56 0.52
N SER A 115 0.40 7.75 -0.52
CA SER A 115 -0.83 7.06 -0.87
C SER A 115 -0.94 5.78 -0.07
N ASP A 116 -2.12 5.49 0.48
CA ASP A 116 -2.31 4.31 1.33
C ASP A 116 -2.05 3.02 0.56
N PHE A 117 -2.48 2.94 -0.70
CA PHE A 117 -2.23 1.82 -1.60
C PHE A 117 -1.99 2.24 -3.04
N VAL A 118 -0.89 1.74 -3.62
CA VAL A 118 -0.68 1.62 -5.07
C VAL A 118 -0.86 0.15 -5.44
N VAL A 119 -1.95 -0.13 -6.14
CA VAL A 119 -2.35 -1.48 -6.51
C VAL A 119 -2.03 -1.74 -7.98
N THR A 120 -1.32 -2.81 -8.27
CA THR A 120 -1.09 -3.26 -9.64
C THR A 120 -2.18 -4.26 -10.01
N LEU A 121 -2.98 -3.91 -11.01
CA LEU A 121 -4.07 -4.72 -11.53
C LEU A 121 -3.68 -5.36 -12.86
N GLN A 122 -4.10 -6.61 -13.06
CA GLN A 122 -3.92 -7.36 -14.30
C GLN A 122 -5.19 -8.15 -14.63
N GLU A 123 -5.96 -7.63 -15.59
CA GLU A 123 -7.09 -8.35 -16.18
C GLU A 123 -6.59 -9.30 -17.28
N PRO A 124 -7.26 -10.44 -17.52
CA PRO A 124 -6.89 -11.36 -18.60
C PRO A 124 -6.85 -10.64 -19.95
N GLY A 125 -5.72 -10.76 -20.67
CA GLY A 125 -5.54 -10.14 -21.98
C GLY A 125 -5.26 -8.63 -21.97
N GLN A 126 -5.23 -7.97 -20.81
CA GLN A 126 -4.93 -6.54 -20.71
C GLN A 126 -3.53 -6.27 -20.18
N LYS A 127 -2.99 -5.09 -20.51
CA LYS A 127 -1.76 -4.58 -19.90
C LYS A 127 -2.00 -4.30 -18.42
N LYS A 128 -0.95 -4.47 -17.61
CA LYS A 128 -0.99 -4.07 -16.21
C LYS A 128 -1.29 -2.58 -16.09
N ARG A 129 -2.12 -2.22 -15.11
CA ARG A 129 -2.44 -0.83 -14.78
C ARG A 129 -2.35 -0.59 -13.29
N LEU A 130 -2.11 0.66 -12.91
CA LEU A 130 -2.06 1.08 -11.52
C LEU A 130 -3.40 1.67 -11.10
N ALA A 131 -3.82 1.34 -9.89
CA ALA A 131 -4.97 1.92 -9.21
C ALA A 131 -4.52 2.45 -7.85
N ILE A 132 -4.83 3.71 -7.57
CA ILE A 132 -4.47 4.39 -6.33
C ILE A 132 -5.67 4.44 -5.41
N ARG A 133 -5.48 4.05 -4.15
CA ARG A 133 -6.56 3.98 -3.16
C ARG A 133 -6.09 4.61 -1.86
N THR A 134 -6.83 5.61 -1.41
CA THR A 134 -6.60 6.29 -0.13
C THR A 134 -7.77 6.02 0.80
N CYS A 135 -7.49 5.47 1.98
CA CYS A 135 -8.48 5.05 2.96
C CYS A 135 -8.81 6.20 3.91
N LYS A 136 -10.08 6.61 3.97
CA LYS A 136 -10.56 7.66 4.87
C LYS A 136 -11.96 7.32 5.37
N TYR A 137 -12.22 7.55 6.65
CA TYR A 137 -13.58 7.40 7.17
C TYR A 137 -14.43 8.59 6.73
N GLU A 138 -15.72 8.37 6.45
CA GLU A 138 -16.59 9.47 6.01
C GLU A 138 -16.65 10.61 7.03
N LYS A 139 -16.67 10.28 8.31
CA LYS A 139 -16.65 11.26 9.41
C LYS A 139 -15.43 12.20 9.35
N ASP A 140 -14.29 11.71 8.86
CA ASP A 140 -13.04 12.49 8.80
C ASP A 140 -13.06 13.45 7.59
N LEU A 141 -13.85 13.15 6.56
CA LEU A 141 -14.03 13.99 5.38
C LEU A 141 -14.99 15.16 5.64
N VAL A 142 -15.93 14.98 6.57
CA VAL A 142 -16.93 16.01 6.93
C VAL A 142 -16.62 16.73 8.24
N ASP A 143 -15.48 16.44 8.86
CA ASP A 143 -15.08 17.05 10.13
C ASP A 143 -14.93 18.57 9.98
N PRO A 144 -15.64 19.41 10.75
CA PRO A 144 -15.58 20.86 10.60
C PRO A 144 -14.21 21.48 10.89
N ASN A 145 -13.36 20.81 11.68
CA ASN A 145 -12.07 21.35 12.11
C ASN A 145 -10.93 20.92 11.18
N SER A 146 -11.02 19.74 10.59
CA SER A 146 -9.93 19.07 9.88
C SER A 146 -10.32 18.49 8.52
N GLY A 147 -11.61 18.48 8.18
CA GLY A 147 -12.15 17.94 6.94
C GLY A 147 -11.66 18.72 5.72
N LEU A 148 -11.69 20.06 5.76
CA LEU A 148 -11.18 20.90 4.66
C LEU A 148 -9.70 20.61 4.35
N TRP A 149 -8.86 20.59 5.39
CA TRP A 149 -7.45 20.24 5.24
C TRP A 149 -7.23 18.79 4.75
N THR A 150 -8.11 17.87 5.12
CA THR A 150 -8.08 16.49 4.64
C THR A 150 -8.44 16.44 3.15
N ILE A 151 -9.45 17.18 2.72
CA ILE A 151 -9.87 17.29 1.32
C ILE A 151 -8.74 17.91 0.47
N ASP A 152 -8.13 19.01 0.91
CA ASP A 152 -7.01 19.64 0.20
C ASP A 152 -5.85 18.66 -0.03
N LYS A 153 -5.50 17.87 0.98
CA LYS A 153 -4.46 16.84 0.83
C LYS A 153 -4.84 15.76 -0.16
N LEU A 154 -6.09 15.33 -0.15
CA LEU A 154 -6.60 14.30 -1.07
C LEU A 154 -6.62 14.82 -2.51
N ASP A 155 -7.02 16.08 -2.71
CA ASP A 155 -7.02 16.71 -4.02
C ASP A 155 -5.60 16.93 -4.54
N LEU A 156 -4.67 17.35 -3.69
CA LEU A 156 -3.25 17.45 -4.03
C LEU A 156 -2.67 16.08 -4.41
N GLU A 157 -2.95 15.05 -3.62
CA GLU A 157 -2.52 13.68 -3.92
C GLU A 157 -3.03 13.21 -5.29
N ARG A 158 -4.32 13.42 -5.55
CA ARG A 158 -4.98 13.09 -6.83
C ARG A 158 -4.35 13.84 -8.01
N ALA A 159 -4.08 15.13 -7.85
CA ALA A 159 -3.47 15.96 -8.89
C ALA A 159 -2.04 15.51 -9.22
N ILE A 160 -1.24 15.17 -8.21
CA ILE A 160 0.13 14.64 -8.40
C ILE A 160 0.12 13.32 -9.20
N TRP A 161 -0.84 12.42 -8.91
CA TRP A 161 -0.99 11.18 -9.68
C TRP A 161 -1.50 11.41 -11.11
N ALA A 162 -2.41 12.36 -11.30
CA ALA A 162 -2.93 12.71 -12.61
C ALA A 162 -1.82 13.26 -13.54
N GLU A 163 -0.91 14.09 -13.00
CA GLU A 163 0.29 14.56 -13.71
C GLU A 163 1.21 13.39 -14.13
N SER A 164 1.18 12.28 -13.38
CA SER A 164 1.90 11.03 -13.71
C SER A 164 1.10 10.09 -14.63
N ALA A 165 0.03 10.60 -15.27
CA ALA A 165 -0.89 9.87 -16.14
C ALA A 165 -1.64 8.70 -15.47
N ILE A 166 -1.76 8.71 -14.14
CA ILE A 166 -2.51 7.71 -13.36
C ILE A 166 -3.81 8.35 -12.87
N THR A 167 -4.92 7.99 -13.51
CA THR A 167 -6.24 8.61 -13.25
C THR A 167 -7.20 7.70 -12.47
N ASP A 168 -6.90 6.41 -12.30
CA ASP A 168 -7.67 5.52 -11.42
C ASP A 168 -7.31 5.74 -9.95
N TRP A 169 -7.61 6.93 -9.45
CA TRP A 169 -7.45 7.33 -8.05
C TRP A 169 -8.82 7.38 -7.37
N LYS A 170 -8.97 6.74 -6.20
CA LYS A 170 -10.25 6.70 -5.47
C LYS A 170 -10.06 6.72 -3.95
N ILE A 171 -11.00 7.37 -3.27
CA ILE A 171 -11.15 7.27 -1.81
C ILE A 171 -11.90 5.98 -1.48
N VAL A 172 -11.41 5.24 -0.50
CA VAL A 172 -12.06 4.06 0.07
C VAL A 172 -12.54 4.41 1.48
N THR A 173 -13.83 4.21 1.72
CA THR A 173 -14.45 4.41 3.04
C THR A 173 -14.81 3.09 3.69
N GLU A 174 -15.23 3.15 4.96
CA GLU A 174 -15.71 2.01 5.73
C GLU A 174 -16.93 1.32 5.12
N LYS A 175 -17.62 1.96 4.16
CA LYS A 175 -18.75 1.39 3.42
C LYS A 175 -18.34 0.38 2.35
N VAL A 176 -17.04 0.16 2.12
CA VAL A 176 -16.54 -0.79 1.11
C VAL A 176 -16.94 -2.25 1.39
N GLY A 177 -17.36 -2.57 2.62
CA GLY A 177 -17.90 -3.88 2.97
C GLY A 177 -18.50 -3.89 4.37
N ASN A 178 -19.20 -4.98 4.71
CA ASN A 178 -19.75 -5.18 6.05
C ASN A 178 -18.77 -5.94 6.96
N GLN A 179 -19.05 -5.92 8.28
CA GLN A 179 -18.18 -6.55 9.28
C GLN A 179 -18.03 -8.07 9.06
N ILE A 180 -19.12 -8.77 8.71
CA ILE A 180 -19.12 -10.23 8.50
C ILE A 180 -18.17 -10.64 7.38
N LEU A 181 -18.18 -9.90 6.28
CA LEU A 181 -17.23 -10.11 5.17
C LEU A 181 -15.79 -10.01 5.66
N PHE A 182 -15.45 -8.96 6.40
CA PHE A 182 -14.08 -8.75 6.87
C PHE A 182 -13.65 -9.78 7.92
N ASP A 183 -14.55 -10.21 8.80
CA ASP A 183 -14.27 -11.27 9.77
C ASP A 183 -13.96 -12.60 9.05
N ASN A 184 -14.73 -12.93 8.01
CA ASN A 184 -14.49 -14.11 7.18
C ASN A 184 -13.17 -14.02 6.40
N LEU A 185 -12.88 -12.88 5.77
CA LEU A 185 -11.63 -12.68 5.04
C LEU A 185 -10.41 -12.71 5.96
N GLU A 186 -10.52 -12.14 7.16
CA GLU A 186 -9.46 -12.18 8.17
C GLU A 186 -9.23 -13.62 8.65
N TRP A 187 -10.31 -14.38 8.90
CA TRP A 187 -10.20 -15.80 9.26
C TRP A 187 -9.52 -16.61 8.16
N LEU A 188 -9.94 -16.44 6.89
CA LEU A 188 -9.34 -17.10 5.74
C LEU A 188 -7.86 -16.74 5.59
N HIS A 189 -7.52 -15.45 5.72
CA HIS A 189 -6.16 -14.94 5.61
C HIS A 189 -5.25 -15.58 6.64
N ARG A 190 -5.65 -15.56 7.93
CA ARG A 190 -4.89 -16.21 9.02
C ARG A 190 -4.67 -17.69 8.74
N ARG A 191 -5.68 -18.40 8.23
CA ARG A 191 -5.56 -19.83 7.91
C ARG A 191 -4.62 -20.10 6.74
N TYR A 192 -4.69 -19.30 5.69
CA TYR A 192 -3.79 -19.41 4.54
C TYR A 192 -2.32 -19.21 4.94
N VAL A 193 -2.06 -18.17 5.71
CA VAL A 193 -0.74 -17.83 6.23
C VAL A 193 -0.21 -18.96 7.12
N SER A 194 -1.03 -19.44 8.06
CA SER A 194 -0.70 -20.58 8.93
C SER A 194 -0.26 -21.81 8.13
N ARG A 195 -1.01 -22.16 7.06
CA ARG A 195 -0.71 -23.32 6.22
C ARG A 195 0.55 -23.12 5.38
N GLN A 196 0.78 -21.93 4.85
CA GLN A 196 2.00 -21.63 4.11
C GLN A 196 3.23 -21.71 5.00
N LEU A 197 3.16 -21.19 6.23
CA LEU A 197 4.26 -21.30 7.20
C LEU A 197 4.54 -22.76 7.57
N SER A 198 3.51 -23.57 7.84
CA SER A 198 3.70 -25.00 8.11
C SER A 198 4.29 -25.74 6.92
N HIS A 199 3.82 -25.45 5.69
CA HIS A 199 4.33 -26.10 4.49
C HIS A 199 5.78 -25.72 4.21
N LYS A 200 6.11 -24.43 4.37
CA LYS A 200 7.49 -23.95 4.24
C LYS A 200 8.42 -24.64 5.24
N ALA A 201 8.01 -24.75 6.50
CA ALA A 201 8.79 -25.45 7.53
C ALA A 201 8.99 -26.93 7.18
N VAL A 202 7.96 -27.61 6.65
CA VAL A 202 8.08 -29.00 6.19
C VAL A 202 9.07 -29.11 5.03
N LEU A 203 8.97 -28.24 4.01
CA LEU A 203 9.88 -28.24 2.87
C LEU A 203 11.33 -28.00 3.28
N GLU A 204 11.58 -27.06 4.20
CA GLU A 204 12.90 -26.83 4.78
C GLU A 204 13.44 -28.08 5.49
N CYS A 205 12.62 -28.80 6.25
CA CYS A 205 13.02 -30.05 6.90
C CYS A 205 13.36 -31.19 5.92
N VAL A 206 12.71 -31.23 4.74
CA VAL A 206 12.96 -32.28 3.72
C VAL A 206 13.95 -31.86 2.63
N GLY A 207 14.60 -30.71 2.79
CA GLY A 207 15.62 -30.22 1.85
C GLY A 207 15.07 -29.78 0.48
N LEU A 208 13.77 -29.48 0.39
CA LEU A 208 13.12 -29.03 -0.84
C LEU A 208 12.91 -27.50 -0.83
N SER A 209 13.13 -26.84 -1.96
CA SER A 209 12.87 -25.40 -2.10
C SER A 209 11.39 -25.13 -2.38
N PHE A 210 10.81 -24.11 -1.73
CA PHE A 210 9.44 -23.67 -1.99
C PHE A 210 9.32 -23.14 -3.42
N PRO A 211 8.47 -23.70 -4.30
CA PRO A 211 8.29 -23.16 -5.64
C PRO A 211 7.68 -21.76 -5.54
N GLN A 212 8.33 -20.76 -6.14
CA GLN A 212 7.66 -19.49 -6.42
C GLN A 212 6.45 -19.81 -7.29
N ARG A 213 5.26 -19.27 -6.94
CA ARG A 213 4.00 -19.58 -7.63
C ARG A 213 4.21 -19.55 -9.14
N VAL A 214 4.03 -20.70 -9.76
CA VAL A 214 3.84 -20.82 -11.21
C VAL A 214 2.60 -20.00 -11.54
N THR A 215 2.82 -18.84 -12.17
CA THR A 215 1.71 -18.10 -12.79
C THR A 215 1.06 -19.00 -13.83
N ARG A 216 -0.26 -18.90 -14.04
CA ARG A 216 -1.09 -19.75 -14.92
C ARG A 216 -0.64 -19.88 -16.40
N ARG A 217 0.56 -19.43 -16.78
CA ARG A 217 1.13 -19.59 -18.13
C ARG A 217 1.70 -20.98 -18.39
N ASP A 218 2.00 -21.79 -17.38
CA ASP A 218 2.66 -23.09 -17.60
C ASP A 218 1.70 -24.30 -17.60
N ALA A 219 0.38 -24.08 -17.57
CA ALA A 219 -0.63 -25.14 -17.71
C ALA A 219 -0.94 -25.50 -19.18
N GLY A 220 -0.07 -25.07 -20.12
CA GLY A 220 -0.22 -25.25 -21.56
C GLY A 220 0.80 -26.20 -22.17
N GLN A 221 1.07 -27.35 -21.55
CA GLN A 221 1.71 -28.47 -22.24
C GLN A 221 0.77 -29.68 -22.24
N VAL A 222 0.01 -29.70 -23.33
CA VAL A 222 -0.57 -30.84 -24.04
C VAL A 222 0.08 -32.17 -23.67
N TRP A 223 -0.68 -33.05 -23.04
CA TRP A 223 -0.49 -34.50 -23.16
C TRP A 223 -1.44 -34.96 -24.28
N THR A 224 -0.92 -35.11 -25.50
CA THR A 224 -1.53 -35.99 -26.50
C THR A 224 -0.83 -37.34 -26.35
N ALA A 225 -1.55 -38.32 -25.84
CA ALA A 225 -1.19 -39.72 -25.97
C ALA A 225 -1.75 -40.21 -27.31
N ASP A 226 -0.86 -40.61 -28.20
CA ASP A 226 -1.10 -41.69 -29.16
C ASP A 226 -0.27 -42.90 -28.70
#